data_AF-A0A2D6FE67-F1
#
_entry.id   AF-A0A2D6FE67-F1
#
_cell.length_a   1.000
_cell.length_b   1.000
_cell.length_c   1.000
_cell.angle_alpha   90.00
_cell.angle_beta   90.00
_cell.angle_gamma   90.00
#
_symmetry.space_group_name_H-M   'P 1'
#
loop_
_entity.id
_entity.type
_entity.pdbx_description
1 polymer ?
#
loop_
_entity_poly.entity_id
_entity_poly.type
_entity_poly.pdbx_seq_one_letter_code
_entity_poly.pdbx_strand_id
1 'polypeptide(L)'
;MLLFKDNADNIVKIEPGSGVVPGPDAPDSPSAGDLWFDTDTELLYYYNGSDWVELGTAGDSPVSSVNGKVGTVVLTYTDVGAASAEQGGKADTAVQPGDNVSVLANDAGYLTSTDLPPSSVVSVNGETGIVVLDAGDVGALPADTPLDFVPLGSWDAIAELS
;
A
#
# COMPACT_ATOMS: atom_id res chain seq x y z
N MET A 1 -49.49 4.08 -20.45
CA MET A 1 -49.42 4.34 -19.00
C MET A 1 -48.02 4.82 -18.69
N LEU A 2 -47.91 6.03 -18.16
CA LEU A 2 -46.63 6.66 -17.86
C LEU A 2 -46.42 6.61 -16.34
N LEU A 3 -45.26 6.14 -15.92
CA LEU A 3 -44.89 6.00 -14.52
C LEU A 3 -43.67 6.89 -14.26
N PHE A 4 -43.73 7.73 -13.24
CA PHE A 4 -42.62 8.56 -12.79
C PHE A 4 -42.33 8.29 -11.31
N LYS A 5 -41.16 8.74 -10.83
CA LYS A 5 -40.89 8.84 -9.40
C LYS A 5 -41.04 10.29 -8.95
N ASP A 6 -41.59 10.53 -7.76
CA ASP A 6 -41.53 11.83 -7.10
C ASP A 6 -40.16 12.04 -6.40
N ASN A 7 -39.97 13.19 -5.74
CA ASN A 7 -38.74 13.49 -4.98
C ASN A 7 -38.52 12.59 -3.76
N ALA A 8 -39.53 11.85 -3.33
CA ALA A 8 -39.45 10.89 -2.23
C ALA A 8 -39.32 9.44 -2.76
N ASP A 9 -38.95 9.26 -4.03
CA ASP A 9 -38.80 7.99 -4.72
C ASP A 9 -40.10 7.15 -4.86
N ASN A 10 -41.28 7.73 -4.60
CA ASN A 10 -42.56 7.05 -4.75
C ASN A 10 -42.97 6.95 -6.22
N ILE A 11 -43.57 5.81 -6.61
CA ILE A 11 -44.09 5.64 -7.98
C ILE A 11 -45.41 6.41 -8.13
N VAL A 12 -45.41 7.38 -9.04
CA VAL A 12 -46.59 8.15 -9.44
C VAL A 12 -47.10 7.63 -10.79
N LYS A 13 -48.40 7.33 -10.83
CA LYS A 13 -49.11 6.92 -12.06
C LYS A 13 -49.79 8.15 -12.66
N ILE A 14 -49.49 8.44 -13.92
CA ILE A 14 -50.21 9.47 -14.68
C ILE A 14 -51.30 8.79 -15.52
N GLU A 15 -52.55 9.18 -15.27
CA GLU A 15 -53.71 8.72 -16.03
C GLU A 15 -53.81 9.45 -17.38
N PRO A 16 -54.24 8.77 -18.46
CA PRO A 16 -54.44 9.43 -19.75
C PRO A 16 -55.61 10.43 -19.67
N GLY A 17 -55.34 11.72 -19.88
CA GLY A 17 -56.37 12.75 -20.00
C GLY A 17 -56.04 14.09 -19.34
N SER A 18 -55.17 14.12 -18.33
CA SER A 18 -54.73 15.37 -17.70
C SER A 18 -53.60 16.01 -18.51
N GLY A 19 -53.95 17.08 -19.24
CA GLY A 19 -52.94 17.97 -19.83
C GLY A 19 -52.22 18.74 -18.72
N VAL A 20 -50.95 19.10 -18.96
CA VAL A 20 -50.21 19.96 -18.04
C VAL A 20 -50.75 21.39 -18.16
N VAL A 21 -51.15 21.99 -17.04
CA VAL A 21 -51.52 23.41 -16.98
C VAL A 21 -50.28 24.21 -16.57
N PRO A 22 -49.77 25.14 -17.38
CA PRO A 22 -48.69 26.03 -16.97
C PRO A 22 -49.24 27.31 -16.32
N GLY A 23 -48.61 27.79 -15.24
CA GLY A 23 -48.91 29.10 -14.63
C GLY A 23 -48.19 29.30 -13.28
N PRO A 24 -48.13 30.53 -12.75
CA PRO A 24 -47.44 30.84 -11.49
C PRO A 24 -48.22 30.41 -10.25
N ASP A 25 -49.55 30.28 -10.35
CA ASP A 25 -50.42 29.84 -9.27
C ASP A 25 -51.00 28.45 -9.55
N ALA A 26 -51.09 27.63 -8.51
CA ALA A 26 -51.65 26.29 -8.62
C ALA A 26 -53.17 26.33 -8.92
N PRO A 27 -53.71 25.41 -9.75
CA PRO A 27 -55.14 25.35 -10.03
C PRO A 27 -56.00 25.20 -8.76
N ASP A 28 -57.07 26.01 -8.66
CA ASP A 28 -57.98 26.06 -7.49
C ASP A 28 -58.95 24.85 -7.37
N SER A 29 -59.08 24.04 -8.42
CA SER A 29 -60.00 22.90 -8.45
C SER A 29 -59.39 21.68 -9.15
N PRO A 30 -58.30 21.12 -8.60
CA PRO A 30 -57.61 20.00 -9.20
C PRO A 30 -58.31 18.66 -8.93
N SER A 31 -58.17 17.74 -9.87
CA SER A 31 -58.51 16.33 -9.72
C SER A 31 -57.26 15.50 -9.46
N ALA A 32 -57.38 14.41 -8.70
CA ALA A 32 -56.26 13.53 -8.42
C ALA A 32 -55.62 13.04 -9.74
N GLY A 33 -54.30 13.21 -9.88
CA GLY A 33 -53.53 12.90 -11.08
C GLY A 33 -53.33 14.08 -12.04
N ASP A 34 -53.91 15.26 -11.77
CA ASP A 34 -53.65 16.46 -12.56
C ASP A 34 -52.20 16.90 -12.46
N LEU A 35 -51.70 17.50 -13.54
CA LEU A 35 -50.34 18.02 -13.65
C LEU A 35 -50.38 19.55 -13.77
N TRP A 36 -49.52 20.22 -13.02
CA TRP A 36 -49.33 21.67 -13.07
C TRP A 36 -47.85 21.99 -13.19
N PHE A 37 -47.48 22.85 -14.14
CA PHE A 37 -46.12 23.36 -14.28
C PHE A 37 -46.09 24.78 -13.72
N ASP A 38 -45.42 24.94 -12.59
CA ASP A 38 -45.20 26.24 -11.96
C ASP A 38 -44.16 27.01 -12.77
N THR A 39 -44.59 28.10 -13.41
CA THR A 39 -43.72 28.91 -14.26
C THR A 39 -42.76 29.82 -13.48
N ASP A 40 -42.99 30.04 -12.18
CA ASP A 40 -42.10 30.84 -11.33
C ASP A 40 -40.96 29.99 -10.76
N THR A 41 -41.24 28.74 -10.39
CA THR A 41 -40.24 27.81 -9.85
C THR A 41 -39.65 26.85 -10.88
N GLU A 42 -40.22 26.79 -12.10
CA GLU A 42 -39.87 25.84 -13.17
C GLU A 42 -40.02 24.36 -12.75
N LEU A 43 -40.90 24.09 -11.79
CA LEU A 43 -41.15 22.75 -11.24
C LEU A 43 -42.47 22.17 -11.76
N LEU A 44 -42.46 20.87 -12.04
CA LEU A 44 -43.67 20.11 -12.34
C LEU A 44 -44.25 19.55 -11.05
N TYR A 45 -45.56 19.70 -10.85
CA TYR A 45 -46.30 19.16 -9.73
C TYR A 45 -47.38 18.19 -10.23
N TYR A 46 -47.74 17.23 -9.38
CA TYR A 46 -48.93 16.42 -9.53
C TYR A 46 -49.86 16.60 -8.33
N TYR A 47 -51.18 16.60 -8.55
CA TYR A 47 -52.13 16.64 -7.46
C TYR A 47 -52.42 15.22 -6.94
N ASN A 48 -52.10 14.96 -5.67
CA ASN A 48 -52.26 13.61 -5.08
C ASN A 48 -53.70 13.29 -4.63
N GLY A 49 -54.63 14.23 -4.82
CA GLY A 49 -56.01 14.16 -4.31
C GLY A 49 -56.27 15.00 -3.07
N SER A 50 -55.22 15.56 -2.45
CA SER A 50 -55.31 16.47 -1.30
C SER A 50 -54.39 17.69 -1.45
N ASP A 51 -53.17 17.48 -1.94
CA ASP A 51 -52.15 18.52 -2.08
C ASP A 51 -51.42 18.40 -3.43
N TRP A 52 -50.86 19.53 -3.88
CA TRP A 52 -49.88 19.55 -4.96
C TRP A 52 -48.53 19.07 -4.44
N VAL A 53 -48.01 18.01 -5.04
CA VAL A 53 -46.72 17.40 -4.71
C VAL A 53 -45.78 17.55 -5.89
N GLU A 54 -44.54 17.96 -5.63
CA GLU A 54 -43.53 18.13 -6.66
C GLU A 54 -43.18 16.79 -7.31
N LEU A 55 -43.26 16.74 -8.64
CA LEU A 55 -43.00 15.58 -9.46
C LEU A 55 -41.59 15.68 -10.06
N GLY A 56 -40.56 15.51 -9.22
CA GLY A 56 -39.18 15.35 -9.67
C GLY A 56 -38.53 16.64 -10.20
N THR A 57 -37.46 17.12 -9.57
CA THR A 57 -36.53 18.02 -10.29
C THR A 57 -35.72 17.21 -11.30
N ALA A 58 -35.53 17.74 -12.51
CA ALA A 58 -34.50 17.27 -13.42
C ALA A 58 -33.11 17.62 -12.84
N GLY A 59 -32.67 16.90 -11.80
CA GLY A 59 -31.47 17.25 -11.04
C GLY A 59 -31.28 16.42 -9.77
N ASP A 60 -32.34 15.82 -9.21
CA ASP A 60 -32.23 14.99 -8.00
C ASP A 60 -31.77 13.56 -8.31
N SER A 61 -30.68 13.47 -9.08
CA SER A 61 -29.97 12.22 -9.22
C SER A 61 -29.28 11.91 -7.89
N PRO A 62 -29.42 10.68 -7.34
CA PRO A 62 -28.75 10.30 -6.08
C PRO A 62 -27.23 10.51 -6.12
N VAL A 63 -26.67 10.65 -7.31
CA VAL A 63 -25.30 11.12 -7.55
C VAL A 63 -25.36 12.30 -8.52
N SER A 64 -25.08 13.51 -8.01
CA SER A 64 -25.01 14.73 -8.83
C SER A 64 -23.65 14.90 -9.51
N SER A 65 -22.60 14.29 -8.96
CA SER A 65 -21.26 14.24 -9.56
C SER A 65 -20.46 13.06 -9.02
N VAL A 66 -19.46 12.63 -9.78
CA VAL A 66 -18.44 11.69 -9.30
C VAL A 66 -17.09 12.36 -9.45
N ASN A 67 -16.42 12.61 -8.32
CA ASN A 67 -15.15 13.32 -8.28
C ASN A 67 -15.16 14.64 -9.09
N GLY A 68 -16.22 15.45 -8.91
CA GLY A 68 -16.38 16.73 -9.60
C GLY A 68 -16.75 16.65 -11.09
N LYS A 69 -16.91 15.45 -11.66
CA LYS A 69 -17.39 15.26 -13.04
C LYS A 69 -18.91 15.07 -13.06
N VAL A 70 -19.56 15.68 -14.05
CA VAL A 70 -21.00 15.57 -14.36
C VAL A 70 -21.20 15.01 -15.77
N GLY A 71 -22.39 14.47 -16.06
CA GLY A 71 -22.70 13.87 -17.37
C GLY A 71 -22.07 12.50 -17.56
N THR A 72 -21.50 12.22 -18.73
CA THR A 72 -20.74 10.97 -18.97
C THR A 72 -19.46 10.97 -18.14
N VAL A 73 -19.45 10.17 -17.08
CA VAL A 73 -18.30 10.06 -16.17
C VAL A 73 -17.33 9.02 -16.71
N VAL A 74 -16.16 9.49 -17.16
CA VAL A 74 -14.98 8.65 -17.38
C VAL A 74 -13.99 8.94 -16.26
N LEU A 75 -13.68 7.93 -15.44
CA LEU A 75 -12.71 8.03 -14.36
C LEU A 75 -11.37 7.44 -14.79
N THR A 76 -10.30 8.12 -14.44
CA THR A 76 -8.94 7.59 -14.50
C THR A 76 -8.43 7.27 -13.09
N TYR A 77 -7.26 6.64 -12.99
CA TYR A 77 -6.66 6.35 -11.69
C TYR A 77 -6.38 7.61 -10.86
N THR A 78 -6.05 8.74 -11.51
CA THR A 78 -5.80 10.02 -10.81
C THR A 78 -7.07 10.58 -10.17
N ASP A 79 -8.23 10.27 -10.71
CA ASP A 79 -9.50 10.81 -10.21
C ASP A 79 -9.86 10.25 -8.84
N VAL A 80 -9.57 8.98 -8.59
CA VAL A 80 -9.95 8.30 -7.34
C VAL A 80 -8.76 8.11 -6.39
N GLY A 81 -7.60 8.70 -6.71
CA GLY A 81 -6.36 8.51 -5.96
C GLY A 81 -5.82 7.08 -6.04
N ALA A 82 -6.18 6.32 -7.09
CA ALA A 82 -5.65 5.00 -7.34
C ALA A 82 -4.24 5.08 -7.93
N ALA A 83 -3.43 4.03 -7.69
CA ALA A 83 -2.13 3.89 -8.32
C ALA A 83 -2.27 3.66 -9.84
N SER A 84 -1.34 4.19 -10.62
CA SER A 84 -1.25 3.86 -12.04
C SER A 84 -0.80 2.40 -12.23
N ALA A 85 -1.00 1.84 -13.43
CA ALA A 85 -0.53 0.49 -13.74
C ALA A 85 1.00 0.38 -13.58
N GLU A 86 1.74 1.44 -13.95
CA GLU A 86 3.19 1.51 -13.78
C GLU A 86 3.61 1.54 -12.31
N GLN A 87 2.85 2.26 -11.46
CA GLN A 87 3.07 2.26 -10.02
C GLN A 87 2.77 0.89 -9.40
N GLY A 88 1.71 0.21 -9.87
CA GLY A 88 1.40 -1.17 -9.50
C GLY A 88 2.55 -2.13 -9.80
N GLY A 89 3.10 -2.08 -11.02
CA GLY A 89 4.24 -2.92 -11.38
C GLY A 89 5.51 -2.67 -10.55
N LYS A 90 5.73 -1.42 -10.12
CA LYS A 90 6.80 -1.09 -9.15
C LYS A 90 6.51 -1.66 -7.77
N ALA A 91 5.27 -1.63 -7.32
CA ALA A 91 4.87 -2.21 -6.03
C ALA A 91 5.02 -3.74 -6.02
N ASP A 92 4.65 -4.41 -7.11
CA ASP A 92 4.77 -5.88 -7.26
C ASP A 92 6.23 -6.37 -7.19
N THR A 93 7.16 -5.50 -7.54
CA THR A 93 8.61 -5.80 -7.52
C THR A 93 9.35 -5.13 -6.37
N ALA A 94 8.63 -4.38 -5.52
CA ALA A 94 9.22 -3.73 -4.37
C ALA A 94 9.44 -4.73 -3.24
N VAL A 95 10.66 -4.76 -2.73
CA VAL A 95 11.05 -5.51 -1.53
C VAL A 95 10.31 -4.91 -0.31
N GLN A 96 9.49 -5.72 0.35
CA GLN A 96 8.73 -5.36 1.54
C GLN A 96 9.56 -5.61 2.82
N PRO A 97 9.17 -5.01 3.97
CA PRO A 97 9.78 -5.36 5.25
C PRO A 97 9.69 -6.87 5.53
N GLY A 98 10.84 -7.52 5.75
CA GLY A 98 10.94 -8.96 5.99
C GLY A 98 11.32 -9.79 4.76
N ASP A 99 11.34 -9.20 3.57
CA ASP A 99 11.87 -9.87 2.37
C ASP A 99 13.39 -10.07 2.49
N ASN A 100 13.88 -11.10 1.80
CA ASN A 100 15.31 -11.41 1.79
C ASN A 100 16.10 -10.30 1.10
N VAL A 101 17.02 -9.68 1.85
CA VAL A 101 17.92 -8.62 1.35
C VAL A 101 18.75 -9.08 0.13
N SER A 102 18.95 -10.39 -0.04
CA SER A 102 19.66 -11.00 -1.17
C SER A 102 19.01 -10.79 -2.55
N VAL A 103 17.75 -10.30 -2.61
CA VAL A 103 17.10 -9.95 -3.89
C VAL A 103 17.47 -8.54 -4.37
N LEU A 104 18.15 -7.74 -3.55
CA LEU A 104 18.65 -6.43 -3.95
C LEU A 104 19.95 -6.59 -4.75
N ALA A 105 19.93 -6.12 -6.00
CA ALA A 105 21.16 -5.96 -6.78
C ALA A 105 22.03 -4.91 -6.11
N ASN A 106 23.28 -5.25 -5.84
CA ASN A 106 24.23 -4.35 -5.21
C ASN A 106 24.89 -3.44 -6.25
N ASP A 107 24.11 -2.51 -6.79
CA ASP A 107 24.59 -1.57 -7.81
C ASP A 107 25.48 -0.46 -7.22
N ALA A 108 25.40 -0.26 -5.90
CA ALA A 108 26.18 0.74 -5.16
C ALA A 108 27.59 0.26 -4.77
N GLY A 109 27.92 -1.02 -5.00
CA GLY A 109 29.23 -1.58 -4.64
C GLY A 109 29.44 -1.73 -3.14
N TYR A 110 28.39 -2.03 -2.36
CA TYR A 110 28.57 -2.56 -1.00
C TYR A 110 29.51 -3.75 -1.04
N LEU A 111 30.25 -3.98 0.03
CA LEU A 111 31.29 -4.99 0.01
C LEU A 111 30.66 -6.36 -0.21
N THR A 112 30.88 -6.97 -1.38
CA THR A 112 30.63 -8.40 -1.54
C THR A 112 31.66 -9.15 -0.68
N SER A 113 31.47 -10.45 -0.43
CA SER A 113 32.47 -11.23 0.32
C SER A 113 33.89 -11.14 -0.26
N THR A 114 34.03 -10.73 -1.53
CA THR A 114 35.31 -10.48 -2.21
C THR A 114 35.86 -9.07 -2.02
N ASP A 115 35.03 -8.09 -1.67
CA ASP A 115 35.45 -6.69 -1.46
C ASP A 115 35.73 -6.39 0.01
N LEU A 116 35.23 -7.21 0.94
CA LEU A 116 35.66 -7.15 2.33
C LEU A 116 37.19 -7.32 2.33
N PRO A 117 37.99 -6.30 2.76
CA PRO A 117 39.36 -6.61 3.18
C PRO A 117 39.24 -7.75 4.20
N PRO A 118 40.13 -8.77 4.23
CA PRO A 118 40.01 -9.91 5.12
C PRO A 118 39.97 -9.41 6.57
N SER A 119 38.76 -9.13 7.04
CA SER A 119 38.46 -8.54 8.34
C SER A 119 37.99 -9.63 9.29
N SER A 120 37.83 -10.84 8.77
CA SER A 120 37.95 -12.10 9.49
C SER A 120 39.32 -12.72 9.19
N VAL A 121 39.91 -13.34 10.20
CA VAL A 121 40.98 -14.31 10.02
C VAL A 121 40.52 -15.36 9.01
N VAL A 122 41.06 -15.33 7.80
CA VAL A 122 40.70 -16.26 6.71
C VAL A 122 41.35 -17.62 6.89
N SER A 123 42.49 -17.62 7.56
CA SER A 123 43.21 -18.81 8.00
C SER A 123 44.10 -18.45 9.18
N VAL A 124 44.37 -19.43 10.04
CA VAL A 124 45.47 -19.36 10.99
C VAL A 124 46.44 -20.47 10.59
N ASN A 125 47.70 -20.13 10.35
CA ASN A 125 48.73 -21.07 9.92
C ASN A 125 48.37 -21.94 8.68
N GLY A 126 47.51 -21.44 7.79
CA GLY A 126 47.07 -22.15 6.58
C GLY A 126 45.82 -23.02 6.75
N GLU A 127 45.28 -23.15 7.96
CA GLU A 127 44.04 -23.87 8.22
C GLU A 127 42.80 -22.99 8.03
N THR A 128 41.71 -23.58 7.53
CA THR A 128 40.42 -22.90 7.32
C THR A 128 39.29 -23.67 8.01
N GLY A 129 38.19 -22.99 8.38
CA GLY A 129 37.08 -23.63 9.10
C GLY A 129 37.27 -23.66 10.62
N ILE A 130 37.00 -24.79 11.28
CA ILE A 130 37.32 -24.98 12.71
C ILE A 130 38.84 -25.14 12.81
N VAL A 131 39.52 -24.09 13.27
CA VAL A 131 40.98 -24.07 13.49
C VAL A 131 41.28 -24.69 14.85
N VAL A 132 42.07 -25.76 14.86
CA VAL A 132 42.57 -26.40 16.09
C VAL A 132 44.09 -26.31 16.07
N LEU A 133 44.65 -25.38 16.85
CA LEU A 133 46.10 -25.18 16.91
C LEU A 133 46.76 -26.21 17.83
N ASP A 134 47.81 -26.86 17.33
CA ASP A 134 48.77 -27.57 18.16
C ASP A 134 49.98 -26.67 18.51
N ALA A 135 50.91 -27.21 19.30
CA ALA A 135 52.08 -26.45 19.70
C ALA A 135 53.00 -26.11 18.52
N GLY A 136 53.07 -26.98 17.51
CA GLY A 136 53.85 -26.78 16.30
C GLY A 136 53.33 -25.61 15.47
N ASP A 137 52.02 -25.43 15.39
CA ASP A 137 51.39 -24.36 14.60
C ASP A 137 51.80 -22.94 15.02
N VAL A 138 52.12 -22.74 16.30
CA VAL A 138 52.50 -21.44 16.86
C VAL A 138 53.97 -21.35 17.27
N GLY A 139 54.78 -22.37 16.93
CA GLY A 139 56.18 -22.45 17.34
C GLY A 139 56.38 -22.65 18.85
N ALA A 140 55.35 -23.12 19.56
CA ALA A 140 55.44 -23.51 20.95
C ALA A 140 56.04 -24.91 21.10
N LEU A 141 56.61 -25.20 22.27
CA LEU A 141 56.96 -26.57 22.63
C LEU A 141 55.68 -27.31 23.07
N PRO A 142 55.47 -28.57 22.64
CA PRO A 142 54.40 -29.40 23.16
C PRO A 142 54.39 -29.43 24.70
N ALA A 143 53.21 -29.46 25.30
CA ALA A 143 53.05 -29.46 26.77
C ALA A 143 53.80 -30.62 27.46
N ASP A 144 54.01 -31.71 26.73
CA ASP A 144 54.73 -32.90 27.21
C ASP A 144 56.23 -32.88 26.90
N THR A 145 56.76 -31.78 26.36
CA THR A 145 58.20 -31.67 26.08
C THR A 145 58.94 -31.69 27.41
N PRO A 146 59.77 -32.71 27.69
CA PRO A 146 60.54 -32.76 28.92
C PRO A 146 61.44 -31.55 28.98
N LEU A 147 61.24 -30.70 30.00
CA LEU A 147 62.18 -29.64 30.29
C LEU A 147 63.45 -30.33 30.78
N ASP A 148 64.53 -30.23 30.00
CA ASP A 148 65.86 -30.58 30.48
C ASP A 148 66.27 -29.51 31.49
N PHE A 149 65.74 -29.64 32.70
CA PHE A 149 66.29 -28.97 33.85
C PHE A 149 67.61 -29.66 34.12
N VAL A 150 68.69 -29.19 33.47
CA VAL A 150 70.04 -29.43 33.99
C VAL A 150 69.99 -28.91 35.41
N PRO A 151 70.01 -29.79 36.44
CA PRO A 151 70.07 -29.31 37.80
C PRO A 151 71.34 -28.48 37.84
N LEU A 152 71.27 -27.26 38.35
CA LEU A 152 72.47 -26.55 38.74
C LEU A 152 73.10 -27.40 39.85
N GLY A 153 73.88 -28.41 39.47
CA GLY A 153 74.77 -29.12 40.35
C GLY A 153 75.55 -28.05 41.09
N SER A 154 75.69 -28.23 42.40
CA SER A 154 76.43 -27.33 43.27
C SER A 154 77.62 -26.72 42.53
N TRP A 155 77.78 -25.40 42.65
CA TRP A 155 78.79 -24.57 42.00
C TRP A 155 80.26 -24.94 42.35
N ASP A 156 80.58 -26.22 42.54
CA ASP A 156 81.86 -26.73 43.06
C ASP A 156 82.72 -27.47 42.02
N ALA A 157 82.36 -27.46 40.73
CA ALA A 157 83.17 -28.10 39.69
C ALA A 157 83.59 -27.14 38.56
N ILE A 158 84.27 -26.05 38.92
CA ILE A 158 85.13 -25.32 37.98
C ILE A 158 86.54 -25.16 38.57
N ALA A 159 87.18 -26.28 38.90
CA ALA A 159 88.60 -26.30 39.21
C ALA A 159 89.23 -27.60 38.69
N GLU A 160 89.70 -27.56 37.44
CA GLU A 160 91.04 -28.02 37.04
C GLU A 160 91.16 -27.94 35.50
N LEU A 161 91.70 -26.82 35.03
CA LEU A 161 92.53 -26.79 33.82
C LEU A 161 93.85 -26.15 34.21
N SER A 162 94.79 -26.99 34.66
CA SER A 162 96.23 -26.72 34.63
C SER A 162 96.93 -27.86 33.91
#